data_AF-A0A1Z5KKF7-F1
#
_entry.id   AF-A0A1Z5KKF7-F1
#
_cell.length_a   1.000
_cell.length_b   1.000
_cell.length_c   1.000
_cell.angle_alpha   90.00
_cell.angle_beta   90.00
_cell.angle_gamma   90.00
#
_symmetry.space_group_name_H-M   'P 1'
#
loop_
_entity.id
_entity.type
_entity.pdbx_description
1 polymer ?
#
loop_
_entity_poly.entity_id
_entity_poly.type
_entity_poly.pdbx_seq_one_letter_code
_entity_poly.pdbx_strand_id
1 'polypeptide(L)'
;MLVSSITRRTLTVPPRFLAIRPVSSCAIRPSKKEEADSKANKLSRRQVHSSVPKASQVIDSSAAPVTVTRSSLVDRFIVTAEVTVSKIFPAGFGWQTASIVAAQQGFAGDSLNFALSTGLGDAVGVCLGHMTYYSAKKALTKDSGLNLTNELHTGILLGSAAFCSGTAWQPIVNALQGANLPFQQVFLGTWIGCGVAFYGGLRVARTLLSGALEGIEEPTYANSKNDASLSVAIGGATGFFVGTDAAYLPEQNFLLDVVGIQDGTPDLVGCAIAGTSTSLGFMAAQSSLNVIYPTGKCWND
;
A
#
# COMPACT_ATOMS: atom_id res chain seq x y z
N MET A 1 -3.38 -38.71 20.20
CA MET A 1 -2.50 -38.52 21.39
C MET A 1 -1.11 -39.00 21.02
N LEU A 2 -0.19 -38.07 20.73
CA LEU A 2 1.26 -38.29 20.67
C LEU A 2 1.91 -36.92 20.86
N VAL A 3 2.38 -36.69 22.07
CA VAL A 3 3.01 -35.46 22.54
C VAL A 3 4.48 -35.52 22.13
N SER A 4 4.90 -34.66 21.19
CA SER A 4 6.32 -34.50 20.87
C SER A 4 6.88 -33.31 21.64
N SER A 5 7.69 -33.63 22.66
CA SER A 5 8.46 -32.71 23.47
C SER A 5 9.59 -32.08 22.65
N ILE A 6 9.50 -30.77 22.37
CA ILE A 6 10.62 -30.00 21.82
C ILE A 6 11.41 -29.41 22.98
N THR A 7 12.63 -29.91 23.14
CA THR A 7 13.61 -29.46 24.13
C THR A 7 14.19 -28.10 23.70
N ARG A 8 13.98 -27.05 24.49
CA ARG A 8 14.66 -25.75 24.32
C ARG A 8 16.17 -25.93 24.50
N ARG A 9 16.95 -25.74 23.43
CA ARG A 9 18.40 -25.46 23.55
C ARG A 9 18.59 -23.95 23.70
N THR A 10 19.05 -23.54 24.87
CA THR A 10 19.58 -22.21 25.15
C THR A 10 20.91 -22.05 24.43
N LEU A 11 20.90 -21.28 23.33
CA LEU A 11 22.12 -20.80 22.67
C LEU A 11 22.51 -19.46 23.29
N THR A 12 23.48 -19.49 24.21
CA THR A 12 24.19 -18.31 24.69
C THR A 12 25.10 -17.79 23.58
N VAL A 13 24.74 -16.66 22.96
CA VAL A 13 25.59 -15.92 22.03
C VAL A 13 26.40 -14.88 22.83
N PRO A 14 27.75 -14.84 22.72
CA PRO A 14 28.55 -13.82 23.37
C PRO A 14 28.44 -12.46 22.65
N PRO A 15 28.53 -11.32 23.38
CA PRO A 15 28.42 -10.01 22.77
C PRO A 15 29.72 -9.67 22.03
N ARG A 16 29.65 -9.57 20.69
CA ARG A 16 30.72 -8.93 19.90
C ARG A 16 30.46 -7.43 19.86
N PHE A 17 31.23 -6.70 20.68
CA PHE A 17 31.43 -5.26 20.54
C PHE A 17 32.07 -4.96 19.17
N LEU A 18 31.28 -4.39 18.25
CA LEU A 18 31.78 -3.80 17.01
C LEU A 18 31.94 -2.30 17.24
N ALA A 19 33.18 -1.90 17.54
CA ALA A 19 33.58 -0.50 17.61
C ALA A 19 33.57 0.11 16.20
N ILE A 20 32.59 0.95 15.92
CA ILE A 20 32.54 1.76 14.70
C ILE A 20 33.53 2.91 14.86
N ARG A 21 34.60 2.90 14.06
CA ARG A 21 35.51 4.05 13.91
C ARG A 21 34.82 5.14 13.07
N PRO A 22 34.89 6.42 13.46
CA PRO A 22 34.43 7.51 12.61
C PRO A 22 35.39 7.68 11.43
N VAL A 23 34.86 7.62 10.21
CA VAL A 23 35.59 7.99 9.00
C VAL A 23 35.66 9.52 8.96
N SER A 24 36.88 10.02 9.09
CA SER A 24 37.23 11.44 8.99
C SER A 24 36.87 11.99 7.62
N SER A 25 36.12 13.10 7.62
CA SER A 25 35.72 13.88 6.45
C SER A 25 36.95 14.55 5.83
N CYS A 26 37.35 14.11 4.65
CA CYS A 26 38.30 14.85 3.81
C CYS A 26 37.56 16.00 3.13
N ALA A 27 37.72 17.22 3.66
CA ALA A 27 37.19 18.44 3.08
C ALA A 27 37.92 18.76 1.77
N ILE A 28 37.23 18.62 0.63
CA ILE A 28 37.67 19.16 -0.66
C ILE A 28 37.27 20.63 -0.69
N ARG A 29 38.26 21.53 -0.69
CA ARG A 29 38.09 22.96 -0.95
C ARG A 29 37.58 23.18 -2.38
N PRO A 30 36.46 23.88 -2.60
CA PRO A 30 36.13 24.37 -3.93
C PRO A 30 37.04 25.55 -4.30
N SER A 31 37.65 25.44 -5.48
CA SER A 31 38.43 26.49 -6.14
C SER A 31 37.53 27.67 -6.51
N LYS A 32 37.88 28.87 -6.06
CA LYS A 32 37.20 30.14 -6.37
C LYS A 32 37.54 30.66 -7.77
N LYS A 33 37.21 29.94 -8.84
CA LYS A 33 37.49 30.44 -10.20
C LYS A 33 36.48 30.14 -11.31
N GLU A 34 35.23 29.79 -10.98
CA GLU A 34 34.18 29.53 -12.00
C GLU A 34 32.83 30.20 -11.71
N GLU A 35 32.81 31.33 -10.98
CA GLU A 35 31.56 32.02 -10.64
C GLU A 35 31.25 33.26 -11.53
N ALA A 36 32.08 33.53 -12.56
CA ALA A 36 31.86 34.65 -13.48
C ALA A 36 31.16 34.26 -14.80
N ASP A 37 31.36 33.05 -15.31
CA ASP A 37 30.85 32.67 -16.66
C ASP A 37 29.54 31.87 -16.65
N SER A 38 29.04 31.44 -15.49
CA SER A 38 27.77 30.69 -15.38
C SER A 38 26.52 31.57 -15.36
N LYS A 39 26.65 32.87 -15.06
CA LYS A 39 25.51 33.80 -15.00
C LYS A 39 25.15 34.45 -16.35
N ALA A 40 26.08 34.49 -17.31
CA ALA A 40 25.81 34.99 -18.66
C ALA A 40 25.03 33.99 -19.53
N ASN A 41 25.21 32.67 -19.32
CA ASN A 41 24.55 31.64 -20.12
C ASN A 41 23.14 31.24 -19.62
N LYS A 42 22.73 31.66 -18.41
CA LYS A 42 21.39 31.38 -17.86
C LYS A 42 20.33 32.44 -18.22
N LEU A 43 20.73 33.61 -18.72
CA LEU A 43 19.80 34.67 -19.17
C LEU A 43 19.45 34.58 -20.66
N SER A 44 20.28 33.92 -21.49
CA SER A 44 20.03 33.77 -22.93
C SER A 44 19.11 32.60 -23.29
N ARG A 45 18.94 31.61 -22.39
CA ARG A 45 18.12 30.40 -22.66
C ARG A 45 16.66 30.49 -22.26
N ARG A 46 16.19 31.65 -21.80
CA ARG A 46 14.79 31.89 -21.33
C ARG A 46 13.96 32.76 -22.26
N GLN A 47 14.40 32.96 -23.51
CA GLN A 47 13.78 33.91 -24.44
C GLN A 47 13.43 33.35 -25.83
N VAL A 48 13.14 32.05 -25.93
CA VAL A 48 12.58 31.45 -27.15
C VAL A 48 11.41 30.55 -26.77
N HIS A 49 10.26 30.81 -27.40
CA HIS A 49 8.91 30.25 -27.17
C HIS A 49 8.02 31.00 -26.17
N SER A 50 7.79 32.28 -26.44
CA SER A 50 6.50 32.93 -26.16
C SER A 50 6.03 33.70 -27.39
N SER A 51 5.48 32.96 -28.34
CA SER A 51 4.62 33.51 -29.40
C SER A 51 3.29 32.77 -29.31
N VAL A 52 2.45 33.17 -28.35
CA VAL A 52 1.04 32.78 -28.30
C VAL A 52 0.34 33.50 -29.44
N PRO A 53 -0.22 32.81 -30.43
CA PRO A 53 -1.13 33.43 -31.38
C PRO A 53 -2.37 33.88 -30.62
N LYS A 54 -2.72 35.16 -30.78
CA LYS A 54 -3.94 35.77 -30.26
C LYS A 54 -5.14 35.12 -30.96
N ALA A 55 -5.65 34.03 -30.40
CA ALA A 55 -6.87 33.39 -30.86
C ALA A 55 -8.06 34.31 -30.52
N SER A 56 -8.74 34.78 -31.55
CA SER A 56 -10.04 35.44 -31.46
C SER A 56 -11.01 34.56 -30.66
N GLN A 57 -11.45 35.06 -29.51
CA GLN A 57 -12.56 34.48 -28.75
C GLN A 57 -13.83 34.65 -29.57
N VAL A 58 -14.22 33.61 -30.30
CA VAL A 58 -15.61 33.38 -30.68
C VAL A 58 -16.28 32.83 -29.43
N ILE A 59 -17.15 33.65 -28.83
CA ILE A 59 -17.95 33.28 -27.67
C ILE A 59 -19.06 32.35 -28.18
N ASP A 60 -18.83 31.04 -28.10
CA ASP A 60 -19.89 30.04 -28.23
C ASP A 60 -20.51 29.83 -26.84
N SER A 61 -21.55 30.61 -26.54
CA SER A 61 -22.36 30.52 -25.30
C SER A 61 -23.38 29.39 -25.40
N SER A 62 -22.92 28.13 -25.43
CA SER A 62 -23.81 26.96 -25.33
C SER A 62 -23.17 25.76 -24.62
N ALA A 63 -22.31 26.00 -23.63
CA ALA A 63 -21.90 24.94 -22.71
C ALA A 63 -23.02 24.74 -21.67
N ALA A 64 -23.76 23.64 -21.79
CA ALA A 64 -24.71 23.20 -20.77
C ALA A 64 -24.00 23.13 -19.39
N PRO A 65 -24.68 23.50 -18.29
CA PRO A 65 -24.07 23.48 -16.98
C PRO A 65 -23.62 22.07 -16.64
N VAL A 66 -22.29 21.89 -16.50
CA VAL A 66 -21.69 20.69 -15.95
C VAL A 66 -22.19 20.58 -14.52
N THR A 67 -23.16 19.69 -14.31
CA THR A 67 -23.72 19.45 -12.98
C THR A 67 -22.66 18.70 -12.20
N VAL A 68 -21.87 19.41 -11.40
CA VAL A 68 -20.92 18.81 -10.46
C VAL A 68 -21.75 18.15 -9.37
N THR A 69 -22.09 16.88 -9.56
CA THR A 69 -22.70 16.06 -8.52
C THR A 69 -21.71 15.98 -7.36
N ARG A 70 -22.01 16.67 -6.25
CA ARG A 70 -21.14 16.66 -5.07
C ARG A 70 -21.21 15.27 -4.43
N SER A 71 -20.11 14.53 -4.45
CA SER A 71 -19.96 13.30 -3.65
C SER A 71 -20.22 13.63 -2.19
N SER A 72 -21.18 12.95 -1.58
CA SER A 72 -21.53 13.17 -0.17
C SER A 72 -20.56 12.42 0.74
N LEU A 73 -20.44 12.86 2.00
CA LEU A 73 -19.65 12.12 3.00
C LEU A 73 -20.14 10.66 3.13
N VAL A 74 -21.44 10.43 2.97
CA VAL A 74 -22.05 9.10 3.02
C VAL A 74 -21.55 8.22 1.88
N ASP A 75 -21.46 8.76 0.66
CA ASP A 75 -20.95 8.02 -0.51
C ASP A 75 -19.52 7.53 -0.28
N ARG A 76 -18.66 8.37 0.31
CA ARG A 76 -17.29 7.99 0.68
C ARG A 76 -17.25 6.81 1.65
N PHE A 77 -18.12 6.80 2.66
CA PHE A 77 -18.19 5.70 3.63
C PHE A 77 -18.75 4.42 3.01
N ILE A 78 -19.70 4.53 2.08
CA ILE A 78 -20.18 3.39 1.29
C ILE A 78 -19.01 2.80 0.50
N VAL A 79 -18.29 3.61 -0.28
CA VAL A 79 -17.11 3.15 -1.05
C VAL A 79 -16.05 2.55 -0.11
N THR A 80 -15.84 3.13 1.07
CA THR A 80 -14.92 2.59 2.08
C THR A 80 -15.32 1.19 2.51
N ALA A 81 -16.60 0.97 2.83
CA ALA A 81 -17.12 -0.33 3.21
C ALA A 81 -17.02 -1.34 2.05
N GLU A 82 -17.38 -0.92 0.83
CA GLU A 82 -17.26 -1.77 -0.37
C GLU A 82 -15.81 -2.20 -0.60
N VAL A 83 -14.85 -1.28 -0.52
CA VAL A 83 -13.42 -1.60 -0.70
C VAL A 83 -12.89 -2.49 0.43
N THR A 84 -13.34 -2.26 1.67
CA THR A 84 -12.95 -3.08 2.82
C THR A 84 -13.32 -4.54 2.60
N VAL A 85 -14.59 -4.80 2.23
CA VAL A 85 -15.10 -6.16 2.02
C VAL A 85 -14.56 -6.78 0.72
N SER A 86 -14.50 -6.00 -0.36
CA SER A 86 -14.11 -6.52 -1.67
C SER A 86 -12.61 -6.72 -1.83
N LYS A 87 -11.76 -5.97 -1.13
CA LYS A 87 -10.30 -5.97 -1.39
C LYS A 87 -9.49 -6.15 -0.13
N ILE A 88 -9.72 -5.34 0.90
CA ILE A 88 -8.81 -5.25 2.05
C ILE A 88 -8.87 -6.47 2.96
N PHE A 89 -10.07 -6.99 3.24
CA PHE A 89 -10.21 -8.25 3.98
C PHE A 89 -9.60 -9.43 3.18
N PRO A 90 -9.96 -9.64 1.90
CA PRO A 90 -9.33 -10.66 1.07
C PRO A 90 -7.81 -10.55 0.95
N ALA A 91 -7.26 -9.33 0.90
CA ALA A 91 -5.82 -9.06 0.90
C ALA A 91 -5.12 -9.64 2.13
N GLY A 92 -5.55 -9.25 3.33
CA GLY A 92 -4.97 -9.75 4.59
C GLY A 92 -5.16 -11.26 4.77
N PHE A 93 -6.34 -11.76 4.38
CA PHE A 93 -6.61 -13.21 4.39
C PHE A 93 -5.68 -13.96 3.44
N GLY A 94 -5.52 -13.47 2.21
CA GLY A 94 -4.69 -14.06 1.17
C GLY A 94 -3.20 -14.04 1.53
N TRP A 95 -2.72 -12.93 2.08
CA TRP A 95 -1.35 -12.82 2.60
C TRP A 95 -1.08 -13.88 3.66
N GLN A 96 -1.96 -14.00 4.66
CA GLN A 96 -1.80 -14.98 5.75
C GLN A 96 -1.95 -16.43 5.28
N THR A 97 -2.84 -16.68 4.31
CA THR A 97 -2.94 -18.00 3.69
C THR A 97 -1.64 -18.37 3.01
N ALA A 98 -1.05 -17.44 2.25
CA ALA A 98 0.21 -17.68 1.56
C ALA A 98 1.40 -17.81 2.51
N SER A 99 1.41 -17.11 3.66
CA SER A 99 2.46 -17.23 4.67
C SER A 99 2.50 -18.64 5.27
N ILE A 100 1.33 -19.23 5.55
CA ILE A 100 1.18 -20.60 6.04
C ILE A 100 1.68 -21.60 4.99
N VAL A 101 1.27 -21.45 3.72
CA VAL A 101 1.73 -22.30 2.62
C VAL A 101 3.25 -22.20 2.42
N ALA A 102 3.80 -20.98 2.46
CA ALA A 102 5.23 -20.74 2.35
C ALA A 102 6.02 -21.40 3.49
N ALA A 103 5.52 -21.32 4.73
CA ALA A 103 6.12 -21.97 5.88
C ALA A 103 6.09 -23.50 5.75
N GLN A 104 5.00 -24.08 5.25
CA GLN A 104 4.89 -25.53 4.98
C GLN A 104 5.86 -26.00 3.88
N GLN A 105 6.23 -25.12 2.95
CA GLN A 105 7.27 -25.37 1.95
C GLN A 105 8.70 -25.21 2.51
N GLY A 106 8.84 -24.82 3.77
CA GLY A 106 10.13 -24.62 4.43
C GLY A 106 10.79 -23.28 4.12
N PHE A 107 10.06 -22.29 3.59
CA PHE A 107 10.61 -20.95 3.43
C PHE A 107 10.74 -20.26 4.79
N ALA A 108 11.94 -19.73 5.06
CA ALA A 108 12.18 -18.93 6.25
C ALA A 108 11.45 -17.58 6.15
N GLY A 109 10.92 -17.08 7.26
CA GLY A 109 10.18 -15.81 7.32
C GLY A 109 11.01 -14.57 6.95
N ASP A 110 12.33 -14.68 6.88
CA ASP A 110 13.24 -13.62 6.41
C ASP A 110 13.75 -13.84 4.97
N SER A 111 13.26 -14.88 4.30
CA SER A 111 13.66 -15.19 2.93
C SER A 111 12.88 -14.40 1.89
N LEU A 112 13.52 -14.14 0.74
CA LEU A 112 12.87 -13.53 -0.41
C LEU A 112 11.69 -14.37 -0.93
N ASN A 113 11.81 -15.70 -0.89
CA ASN A 113 10.75 -16.59 -1.37
C ASN A 113 9.49 -16.50 -0.50
N PHE A 114 9.65 -16.36 0.82
CA PHE A 114 8.51 -16.11 1.72
C PHE A 114 7.84 -14.79 1.38
N ALA A 115 8.63 -13.70 1.28
CA ALA A 115 8.12 -12.37 0.94
C ALA A 115 7.36 -12.35 -0.40
N LEU A 116 7.93 -12.96 -1.46
CA LEU A 116 7.26 -13.05 -2.76
C LEU A 116 5.98 -13.88 -2.70
N SER A 117 5.96 -14.96 -1.92
CA SER A 117 4.80 -15.82 -1.76
C SER A 117 3.65 -15.08 -1.07
N THR A 118 3.95 -14.37 0.02
CA THR A 118 2.94 -13.60 0.74
C THR A 118 2.42 -12.41 -0.07
N GLY A 119 3.29 -11.72 -0.81
CA GLY A 119 2.89 -10.71 -1.78
C GLY A 119 1.97 -11.26 -2.87
N LEU A 120 2.25 -12.46 -3.39
CA LEU A 120 1.36 -13.12 -4.34
C LEU A 120 0.00 -13.46 -3.72
N GLY A 121 -0.01 -13.95 -2.48
CA GLY A 121 -1.24 -14.20 -1.73
C GLY A 121 -2.11 -12.95 -1.57
N ASP A 122 -1.50 -11.82 -1.23
CA ASP A 122 -2.15 -10.51 -1.13
C ASP A 122 -2.76 -10.09 -2.47
N ALA A 123 -1.98 -10.14 -3.54
CA ALA A 123 -2.41 -9.80 -4.90
C ALA A 123 -3.60 -10.64 -5.38
N VAL A 124 -3.52 -11.97 -5.18
CA VAL A 124 -4.60 -12.91 -5.51
C VAL A 124 -5.83 -12.62 -4.65
N GLY A 125 -5.65 -12.34 -3.36
CA GLY A 125 -6.72 -11.92 -2.46
C GLY A 125 -7.48 -10.70 -2.98
N VAL A 126 -6.76 -9.63 -3.35
CA VAL A 126 -7.36 -8.41 -3.92
C VAL A 126 -8.11 -8.70 -5.22
N CYS A 127 -7.48 -9.37 -6.18
CA CYS A 127 -8.08 -9.67 -7.48
C CYS A 127 -9.36 -10.53 -7.34
N LEU A 128 -9.27 -11.64 -6.60
CA LEU A 128 -10.38 -12.57 -6.44
C LEU A 128 -11.51 -11.98 -5.60
N GLY A 129 -11.17 -11.26 -4.52
CA GLY A 129 -12.15 -10.56 -3.70
C GLY A 129 -12.94 -9.54 -4.51
N HIS A 130 -12.24 -8.71 -5.30
CA HIS A 130 -12.84 -7.67 -6.12
C HIS A 130 -13.79 -8.28 -7.16
N MET A 131 -13.30 -9.28 -7.89
CA MET A 131 -14.10 -9.95 -8.92
C MET A 131 -15.31 -10.68 -8.34
N THR A 132 -15.15 -11.35 -7.20
CA THR A 132 -16.26 -12.05 -6.53
C THR A 132 -17.33 -11.05 -6.09
N TYR A 133 -16.91 -9.95 -5.46
CA TYR A 133 -17.82 -8.91 -5.00
C TYR A 133 -18.61 -8.28 -6.15
N TYR A 134 -17.95 -7.84 -7.22
CA TYR A 134 -18.63 -7.17 -8.34
C TYR A 134 -19.46 -8.14 -9.19
N SER A 135 -19.07 -9.41 -9.29
CA SER A 135 -19.88 -10.45 -9.92
C SER A 135 -21.17 -10.70 -9.13
N ALA A 136 -21.06 -10.81 -7.80
CA ALA A 136 -22.21 -10.95 -6.92
C ALA A 136 -23.11 -9.71 -6.96
N LYS A 137 -22.53 -8.51 -6.87
CA LYS A 137 -23.25 -7.23 -6.99
C LYS A 137 -24.04 -7.18 -8.28
N LYS A 138 -23.42 -7.48 -9.43
CA LYS A 138 -24.10 -7.53 -10.73
C LYS A 138 -25.26 -8.53 -10.76
N ALA A 139 -25.06 -9.73 -10.20
CA ALA A 139 -26.09 -10.77 -10.16
C ALA A 139 -27.30 -10.36 -9.29
N LEU A 140 -27.04 -9.68 -8.18
CA LEU A 140 -28.07 -9.29 -7.21
C LEU A 140 -28.82 -8.02 -7.60
N THR A 141 -28.11 -6.99 -8.08
CA THR A 141 -28.72 -5.70 -8.48
C THR A 141 -29.28 -5.73 -9.90
N LYS A 142 -28.91 -6.73 -10.70
CA LYS A 142 -29.22 -6.81 -12.15
C LYS A 142 -28.77 -5.57 -12.92
N ASP A 143 -27.70 -4.92 -12.45
CA ASP A 143 -27.15 -3.73 -13.08
C ASP A 143 -26.49 -4.08 -14.42
N SER A 144 -27.15 -3.71 -15.52
CA SER A 144 -26.64 -3.92 -16.88
C SER A 144 -25.44 -3.02 -17.20
N GLY A 145 -25.23 -1.93 -16.45
CA GLY A 145 -24.12 -0.99 -16.65
C GLY A 145 -22.80 -1.46 -16.05
N LEU A 146 -22.81 -2.44 -15.14
CA LEU A 146 -21.61 -2.96 -14.50
C LEU A 146 -20.79 -3.82 -15.49
N ASN A 147 -19.61 -3.31 -15.89
CA ASN A 147 -18.71 -3.99 -16.82
C ASN A 147 -17.65 -4.82 -16.06
N LEU A 148 -17.84 -6.15 -16.00
CA LEU A 148 -16.92 -7.06 -15.30
C LEU A 148 -15.51 -7.11 -15.90
N THR A 149 -15.33 -6.77 -17.18
CA THR A 149 -14.00 -6.67 -17.79
C THR A 149 -13.24 -5.47 -17.23
N ASN A 150 -13.90 -4.32 -17.06
CA ASN A 150 -13.29 -3.14 -16.44
C ASN A 150 -12.98 -3.40 -14.96
N GLU A 151 -13.86 -4.12 -14.27
CA GLU A 151 -13.60 -4.54 -12.89
C GLU A 151 -12.41 -5.51 -12.81
N LEU A 152 -12.24 -6.42 -13.77
CA LEU A 152 -11.07 -7.29 -13.84
C LEU A 152 -9.79 -6.47 -14.03
N HIS A 153 -9.79 -5.47 -14.91
CA HIS A 153 -8.65 -4.57 -15.11
C HIS A 153 -8.30 -3.82 -13.83
N THR A 154 -9.30 -3.32 -13.10
CA THR A 154 -9.11 -2.67 -11.79
C THR A 154 -8.57 -3.65 -10.75
N GLY A 155 -9.11 -4.87 -10.71
CA GLY A 155 -8.61 -5.95 -9.87
C GLY A 155 -7.12 -6.22 -10.11
N ILE A 156 -6.71 -6.41 -11.38
CA ILE A 156 -5.31 -6.65 -11.76
C ILE A 156 -4.41 -5.47 -11.37
N LEU A 157 -4.86 -4.23 -11.62
CA LEU A 157 -4.10 -3.03 -11.26
C LEU A 157 -3.85 -2.96 -9.75
N LEU A 158 -4.89 -3.12 -8.95
CA LEU A 158 -4.81 -3.04 -7.49
C LEU A 158 -4.09 -4.24 -6.89
N GLY A 159 -4.30 -5.44 -7.45
CA GLY A 159 -3.58 -6.65 -7.09
C GLY A 159 -2.08 -6.53 -7.35
N SER A 160 -1.68 -5.87 -8.45
CA SER A 160 -0.26 -5.60 -8.73
C SER A 160 0.38 -4.65 -7.70
N ALA A 161 -0.36 -3.64 -7.25
CA ALA A 161 0.09 -2.75 -6.18
C ALA A 161 0.15 -3.47 -4.81
N ALA A 162 -0.86 -4.30 -4.53
CA ALA A 162 -0.92 -5.14 -3.34
C ALA A 162 0.22 -6.16 -3.29
N PHE A 163 0.61 -6.74 -4.43
CA PHE A 163 1.80 -7.60 -4.55
C PHE A 163 3.05 -6.91 -3.99
N CYS A 164 3.30 -5.67 -4.42
CA CYS A 164 4.45 -4.90 -3.96
C CYS A 164 4.38 -4.60 -2.46
N SER A 165 3.22 -4.21 -1.94
CA SER A 165 3.02 -3.91 -0.52
C SER A 165 3.17 -5.17 0.36
N GLY A 166 2.50 -6.26 -0.01
CA GLY A 166 2.54 -7.54 0.69
C GLY A 166 3.91 -8.21 0.64
N THR A 167 4.66 -8.06 -0.47
CA THR A 167 6.06 -8.51 -0.55
C THR A 167 6.96 -7.71 0.38
N ALA A 168 6.74 -6.40 0.48
CA ALA A 168 7.58 -5.52 1.28
C ALA A 168 7.30 -5.64 2.80
N TRP A 169 6.13 -6.14 3.18
CA TRP A 169 5.68 -6.19 4.58
C TRP A 169 6.65 -6.94 5.50
N GLN A 170 6.93 -8.21 5.24
CA GLN A 170 7.76 -9.04 6.12
C GLN A 170 9.20 -8.52 6.22
N PRO A 171 9.89 -8.14 5.13
CA PRO A 171 11.21 -7.52 5.21
C PRO A 171 11.23 -6.23 6.04
N ILE A 172 10.22 -5.36 5.91
CA ILE A 172 10.14 -4.11 6.67
C ILE A 172 9.94 -4.40 8.16
N VAL A 173 8.98 -5.27 8.51
CA VAL A 173 8.73 -5.66 9.90
C VAL A 173 9.99 -6.27 10.51
N ASN A 174 10.63 -7.23 9.84
CA ASN A 174 11.85 -7.87 10.31
C ASN A 174 12.98 -6.85 10.54
N ALA A 175 13.16 -5.89 9.63
CA ALA A 175 14.19 -4.86 9.76
C ALA A 175 13.93 -3.93 10.95
N LEU A 176 12.69 -3.48 11.14
CA LEU A 176 12.32 -2.58 12.24
C LEU A 176 12.35 -3.30 13.59
N GLN A 177 11.86 -4.54 13.65
CA GLN A 177 11.92 -5.37 14.85
C GLN A 177 13.36 -5.77 15.22
N GLY A 178 14.18 -6.12 14.21
CA GLY A 178 15.60 -6.44 14.38
C GLY A 178 16.45 -5.24 14.84
N ALA A 179 16.00 -4.02 14.56
CA ALA A 179 16.55 -2.80 15.14
C ALA A 179 16.08 -2.51 16.59
N ASN A 180 15.27 -3.41 17.18
CA ASN A 180 14.70 -3.31 18.53
C ASN A 180 13.88 -2.03 18.75
N LEU A 181 13.13 -1.60 17.73
CA LEU A 181 12.25 -0.43 17.84
C LEU A 181 10.99 -0.75 18.65
N PRO A 182 10.43 0.20 19.42
CA PRO A 182 9.17 -0.03 20.11
C PRO A 182 8.03 -0.32 19.13
N PHE A 183 6.98 -1.02 19.58
CA PHE A 183 5.87 -1.46 18.73
C PHE A 183 5.29 -0.33 17.88
N GLN A 184 5.11 0.87 18.44
CA GLN A 184 4.56 2.04 17.75
C GLN A 184 5.43 2.48 16.57
N GLN A 185 6.75 2.33 16.66
CA GLN A 185 7.67 2.63 15.57
C GLN A 185 7.67 1.53 14.50
N VAL A 186 7.53 0.26 14.88
CA VAL A 186 7.34 -0.85 13.92
C VAL A 186 6.02 -0.68 13.16
N PHE A 187 4.94 -0.38 13.88
CA PHE A 187 3.63 -0.05 13.34
C PHE A 187 3.69 1.11 12.33
N LEU A 188 4.26 2.25 12.73
CA LEU A 188 4.34 3.44 11.88
C LEU A 188 5.31 3.26 10.71
N GLY A 189 6.45 2.61 10.94
CA GLY A 189 7.42 2.31 9.89
C GLY A 189 6.85 1.36 8.84
N THR A 190 6.09 0.36 9.26
CA THR A 190 5.38 -0.56 8.36
C THR A 190 4.26 0.15 7.61
N TRP A 191 3.51 1.04 8.27
CA TRP A 191 2.52 1.89 7.60
C TRP A 191 3.15 2.68 6.44
N ILE A 192 4.21 3.42 6.72
CA ILE A 192 4.88 4.26 5.72
C ILE A 192 5.51 3.39 4.63
N GLY A 193 6.27 2.37 5.02
CA GLY A 193 7.02 1.52 4.10
C GLY A 193 6.12 0.77 3.10
N CYS A 194 5.09 0.10 3.60
CA CYS A 194 4.14 -0.63 2.77
C CYS A 194 3.24 0.31 1.96
N GLY A 195 2.88 1.47 2.49
CA GLY A 195 2.16 2.50 1.72
C GLY A 195 2.97 3.01 0.53
N VAL A 196 4.27 3.28 0.72
CA VAL A 196 5.19 3.66 -0.37
C VAL A 196 5.37 2.53 -1.39
N ALA A 197 5.52 1.28 -0.92
CA ALA A 197 5.62 0.12 -1.80
C ALA A 197 4.35 -0.07 -2.64
N PHE A 198 3.16 0.10 -2.04
CA PHE A 198 1.88 0.07 -2.75
C PHE A 198 1.81 1.18 -3.80
N TYR A 199 2.12 2.43 -3.42
CA TYR A 199 2.13 3.56 -4.34
C TYR A 199 3.05 3.29 -5.55
N GLY A 200 4.29 2.88 -5.29
CA GLY A 200 5.27 2.55 -6.33
C GLY A 200 4.76 1.44 -7.26
N GLY A 201 4.23 0.35 -6.68
CA GLY A 201 3.61 -0.75 -7.42
C GLY A 201 2.47 -0.29 -8.32
N LEU A 202 1.59 0.58 -7.82
CA LEU A 202 0.47 1.13 -8.58
C LEU A 202 0.96 1.99 -9.77
N ARG A 203 2.01 2.81 -9.57
CA ARG A 203 2.60 3.63 -10.64
C ARG A 203 3.28 2.78 -11.72
N VAL A 204 3.99 1.73 -11.32
CA VAL A 204 4.62 0.79 -12.24
C VAL A 204 3.55 0.04 -13.02
N ALA A 205 2.53 -0.50 -12.35
CA ALA A 205 1.44 -1.23 -12.97
C ALA A 205 0.67 -0.37 -13.99
N ARG A 206 0.34 0.90 -13.67
CA ARG A 206 -0.27 1.83 -14.65
C ARG A 206 0.63 2.02 -15.88
N THR A 207 1.93 2.16 -15.69
CA THR A 207 2.89 2.34 -16.80
C THR A 207 2.93 1.11 -17.71
N LEU A 208 2.92 -0.09 -17.12
CA LEU A 208 3.07 -1.33 -17.89
C LEU A 208 1.76 -1.85 -18.48
N LEU A 209 0.63 -1.63 -17.80
CA LEU A 209 -0.63 -2.29 -18.13
C LEU A 209 -1.63 -1.42 -18.90
N SER A 210 -1.49 -0.09 -18.88
CA SER A 210 -2.45 0.83 -19.54
C SER A 210 -2.58 0.62 -21.05
N GLY A 211 -1.52 0.19 -21.73
CA GLY A 211 -1.58 -0.14 -23.16
C GLY A 211 -2.26 -1.48 -23.48
N ALA A 212 -2.27 -2.43 -22.53
CA ALA A 212 -2.82 -3.77 -22.74
C ALA A 212 -4.22 -3.95 -22.15
N LEU A 213 -4.54 -3.20 -21.09
CA LEU A 213 -5.80 -3.27 -20.36
C LEU A 213 -6.50 -1.91 -20.44
N GLU A 214 -7.46 -1.77 -21.35
CA GLU A 214 -8.16 -0.51 -21.65
C GLU A 214 -8.85 0.15 -20.43
N GLY A 215 -9.11 -0.63 -19.39
CA GLY A 215 -9.69 -0.14 -18.13
C GLY A 215 -8.68 0.51 -17.18
N ILE A 216 -7.38 0.52 -17.53
CA ILE A 216 -6.32 1.13 -16.73
C ILE A 216 -5.85 2.41 -17.42
N GLU A 217 -6.15 3.54 -16.78
CA GLU A 217 -5.62 4.82 -17.22
C GLU A 217 -4.09 4.91 -17.09
N GLU A 218 -3.47 5.53 -18.09
CA GLU A 218 -2.05 5.88 -18.07
C GLU A 218 -1.67 6.73 -16.84
N PRO A 219 -0.41 6.69 -16.40
CA PRO A 219 0.06 7.50 -15.29
C PRO A 219 -0.10 9.01 -15.57
N THR A 220 -0.96 9.70 -14.82
CA THR A 220 -1.11 11.16 -14.86
C THR A 220 -0.81 11.79 -13.51
N TYR A 221 -0.68 13.12 -13.45
CA TYR A 221 -0.59 13.83 -12.17
C TYR A 221 -1.91 13.77 -11.38
N ALA A 222 -3.05 13.74 -12.09
CA ALA A 222 -4.36 13.68 -11.45
C ALA A 222 -4.54 12.34 -10.71
N ASN A 223 -4.35 11.21 -11.40
CA ASN A 223 -4.45 9.90 -10.76
C ASN A 223 -3.30 9.64 -9.77
N SER A 224 -2.12 10.25 -9.93
CA SER A 224 -1.03 10.16 -8.94
C SER A 224 -1.43 10.71 -7.56
N LYS A 225 -2.24 11.78 -7.49
CA LYS A 225 -2.74 12.29 -6.20
C LYS A 225 -3.74 11.32 -5.56
N ASN A 226 -4.62 10.73 -6.37
CA ASN A 226 -5.58 9.73 -5.89
C ASN A 226 -4.83 8.48 -5.39
N ASP A 227 -3.91 7.96 -6.21
CA ASP A 227 -3.01 6.85 -5.89
C ASP A 227 -2.27 7.11 -4.56
N ALA A 228 -1.73 8.31 -4.35
CA ALA A 228 -1.06 8.68 -3.11
C ALA A 228 -2.00 8.65 -1.89
N SER A 229 -3.20 9.21 -2.01
CA SER A 229 -4.18 9.20 -0.91
C SER A 229 -4.69 7.78 -0.59
N LEU A 230 -4.92 6.94 -1.61
CA LEU A 230 -5.24 5.53 -1.43
C LEU A 230 -4.10 4.79 -0.71
N SER A 231 -2.86 5.07 -1.11
CA SER A 231 -1.67 4.43 -0.51
C SER A 231 -1.50 4.75 0.98
N VAL A 232 -1.94 5.93 1.43
CA VAL A 232 -1.98 6.26 2.86
C VAL A 232 -2.96 5.36 3.61
N ALA A 233 -4.14 5.09 3.05
CA ALA A 233 -5.12 4.18 3.64
C ALA A 233 -4.64 2.73 3.65
N ILE A 234 -3.98 2.28 2.58
CA ILE A 234 -3.33 0.96 2.52
C ILE A 234 -2.22 0.83 3.57
N GLY A 235 -1.39 1.87 3.74
CA GLY A 235 -0.43 1.90 4.85
C GLY A 235 -1.09 1.70 6.21
N GLY A 236 -2.29 2.26 6.42
CA GLY A 236 -3.08 2.03 7.62
C GLY A 236 -3.43 0.56 7.83
N ALA A 237 -3.86 -0.10 6.76
CA ALA A 237 -4.15 -1.54 6.76
C ALA A 237 -2.91 -2.36 7.17
N THR A 238 -1.77 -2.08 6.55
CA THR A 238 -0.52 -2.84 6.80
C THR A 238 0.10 -2.54 8.15
N GLY A 239 -0.06 -1.32 8.68
CA GLY A 239 0.34 -0.97 10.03
C GLY A 239 -0.47 -1.75 11.08
N PHE A 240 -1.79 -1.80 10.94
CA PHE A 240 -2.64 -2.62 11.84
C PHE A 240 -2.33 -4.11 11.74
N PHE A 241 -1.90 -4.58 10.57
CA PHE A 241 -1.52 -5.97 10.40
C PHE A 241 -0.32 -6.37 11.28
N VAL A 242 0.58 -5.44 11.64
CA VAL A 242 1.65 -5.67 12.65
C VAL A 242 1.07 -6.09 14.00
N GLY A 243 -0.15 -5.64 14.32
CA GLY A 243 -0.85 -6.02 15.54
C GLY A 243 -1.12 -7.52 15.67
N THR A 244 -1.07 -8.28 14.57
CA THR A 244 -1.24 -9.73 14.57
C THR A 244 -0.05 -10.49 15.15
N ASP A 245 1.14 -9.87 15.18
CA ASP A 245 2.34 -10.46 15.78
C ASP A 245 2.27 -10.40 17.30
N ALA A 246 1.83 -11.51 17.90
CA ALA A 246 1.73 -11.66 19.35
C ALA A 246 3.09 -11.88 20.03
N ALA A 247 4.13 -12.22 19.28
CA ALA A 247 5.44 -12.54 19.85
C ALA A 247 6.29 -11.28 20.09
N TYR A 248 6.09 -10.21 19.31
CA TYR A 248 6.91 -9.01 19.40
C TYR A 248 6.38 -7.98 20.40
N LEU A 249 7.09 -7.81 21.52
CA LEU A 249 6.81 -6.81 22.57
C LEU A 249 5.31 -6.74 22.94
N PRO A 250 4.69 -7.85 23.41
CA PRO A 250 3.24 -7.95 23.58
C PRO A 250 2.66 -6.84 24.48
N GLU A 251 3.39 -6.42 25.52
CA GLU A 251 2.97 -5.35 26.43
C GLU A 251 2.90 -3.95 25.78
N GLN A 252 3.50 -3.79 24.59
CA GLN A 252 3.44 -2.54 23.81
C GLN A 252 2.48 -2.63 22.62
N ASN A 253 2.07 -3.85 22.24
CA ASN A 253 1.16 -4.08 21.12
C ASN A 253 -0.28 -3.74 21.55
N PHE A 254 -0.68 -2.49 21.34
CA PHE A 254 -2.03 -2.00 21.67
C PHE A 254 -3.15 -2.64 20.83
N LEU A 255 -2.82 -3.46 19.83
CA LEU A 255 -3.77 -4.19 18.99
C LEU A 255 -3.88 -5.67 19.36
N LEU A 256 -3.06 -6.16 20.30
CA LEU A 256 -2.92 -7.57 20.63
C LEU A 256 -4.25 -8.23 21.01
N ASP A 257 -5.04 -7.57 21.86
CA ASP A 257 -6.32 -8.09 22.34
C ASP A 257 -7.45 -8.05 21.30
N VAL A 258 -7.23 -7.34 20.18
CA VAL A 258 -8.24 -7.16 19.12
C VAL A 258 -7.94 -8.06 17.93
N VAL A 259 -6.67 -8.12 17.52
CA VAL A 259 -6.25 -8.82 16.30
C VAL A 259 -4.98 -9.66 16.47
N GLY A 260 -4.53 -9.92 17.69
CA GLY A 260 -3.37 -10.79 17.93
C GLY A 260 -3.63 -12.23 17.51
N ILE A 261 -2.71 -12.82 16.74
CA ILE A 261 -2.71 -14.26 16.41
C ILE A 261 -1.84 -14.94 17.45
N GLN A 262 -2.49 -15.53 18.46
CA GLN A 262 -1.81 -16.20 19.58
C GLN A 262 -1.29 -17.59 19.17
N ASP A 263 -0.31 -18.09 19.92
CA ASP A 263 0.15 -19.48 19.78
C ASP A 263 -1.03 -20.46 19.90
N GLY A 264 -1.15 -21.36 18.93
CA GLY A 264 -2.24 -22.33 18.85
C GLY A 264 -3.53 -21.82 18.20
N THR A 265 -3.55 -20.58 17.71
CA THR A 265 -4.65 -20.10 16.85
C THR A 265 -4.75 -20.98 15.60
N PRO A 266 -5.93 -21.55 15.28
CA PRO A 266 -6.09 -22.35 14.06
C PRO A 266 -5.81 -21.52 12.80
N ASP A 267 -5.15 -22.12 11.81
CA ASP A 267 -4.74 -21.47 10.56
C ASP A 267 -5.83 -20.61 9.90
N LEU A 268 -7.03 -21.18 9.71
CA LEU A 268 -8.17 -20.46 9.10
C LEU A 268 -8.63 -19.26 9.95
N VAL A 269 -8.59 -19.39 11.28
CA VAL A 269 -8.90 -18.30 12.20
C VAL A 269 -7.81 -17.22 12.11
N GLY A 270 -6.54 -17.62 12.01
CA GLY A 270 -5.43 -16.70 11.77
C GLY A 270 -5.61 -15.91 10.46
N CYS A 271 -6.02 -16.55 9.37
CA CYS A 271 -6.34 -15.88 8.12
C CYS A 271 -7.50 -14.88 8.26
N ALA A 272 -8.56 -15.23 8.99
CA ALA A 272 -9.68 -14.33 9.26
C ALA A 272 -9.28 -13.13 10.13
N ILE A 273 -8.43 -13.36 11.15
CA ILE A 273 -7.87 -12.29 11.99
C ILE A 273 -6.99 -11.35 11.15
N ALA A 274 -6.13 -11.89 10.30
CA ALA A 274 -5.31 -11.09 9.38
C ALA A 274 -6.16 -10.20 8.48
N GLY A 275 -7.17 -10.75 7.79
CA GLY A 275 -8.11 -9.97 6.98
C GLY A 275 -8.91 -8.93 7.79
N THR A 276 -9.25 -9.24 9.04
CA THR A 276 -9.93 -8.29 9.95
C THR A 276 -8.99 -7.15 10.36
N SER A 277 -7.73 -7.44 10.66
CA SER A 277 -6.73 -6.45 11.06
C SER A 277 -6.47 -5.41 9.96
N THR A 278 -6.29 -5.86 8.71
CA THR A 278 -6.11 -4.97 7.56
C THR A 278 -7.36 -4.13 7.33
N SER A 279 -8.54 -4.73 7.48
CA SER A 279 -9.83 -4.04 7.35
C SER A 279 -9.99 -2.91 8.38
N LEU A 280 -9.70 -3.19 9.66
CA LEU A 280 -9.75 -2.19 10.73
C LEU A 280 -8.78 -1.04 10.46
N GLY A 281 -7.54 -1.34 10.08
CA GLY A 281 -6.54 -0.33 9.76
C GLY A 281 -6.92 0.55 8.57
N PHE A 282 -7.42 -0.07 7.49
CA PHE A 282 -7.92 0.66 6.32
C PHE A 282 -9.09 1.55 6.67
N MET A 283 -10.10 1.03 7.39
CA MET A 283 -11.26 1.80 7.81
C MET A 283 -10.85 2.98 8.70
N ALA A 284 -9.93 2.79 9.64
CA ALA A 284 -9.45 3.86 10.51
C ALA A 284 -8.75 4.98 9.71
N ALA A 285 -7.82 4.60 8.83
CA ALA A 285 -7.10 5.54 7.99
C ALA A 285 -8.03 6.25 6.99
N GLN A 286 -8.86 5.48 6.28
CA GLN A 286 -9.77 6.01 5.26
C GLN A 286 -10.87 6.88 5.87
N SER A 287 -11.39 6.56 7.06
CA SER A 287 -12.35 7.42 7.77
C SER A 287 -11.73 8.78 8.08
N SER A 288 -10.46 8.79 8.49
CA SER A 288 -9.72 10.03 8.73
C SER A 288 -9.57 10.84 7.43
N LEU A 289 -9.21 10.19 6.32
CA LEU A 289 -9.13 10.84 5.00
C LEU A 289 -10.48 11.38 4.53
N ASN A 290 -11.57 10.62 4.73
CA ASN A 290 -12.93 11.01 4.37
C ASN A 290 -13.37 12.29 5.11
N VAL A 291 -12.93 12.49 6.34
CA VAL A 291 -13.25 13.68 7.16
C VAL A 291 -12.34 14.86 6.83
N ILE A 292 -11.05 14.62 6.58
CA ILE A 292 -10.05 15.69 6.39
C ILE A 292 -10.09 16.26 4.97
N TYR A 293 -10.25 15.42 3.94
CA TYR A 293 -10.17 15.88 2.55
C TYR A 293 -11.46 16.61 2.12
N PRO A 294 -11.36 17.78 1.46
CA PRO A 294 -12.51 18.40 0.81
C PRO A 294 -13.14 17.49 -0.25
N THR A 295 -14.43 17.65 -0.54
CA THR A 295 -15.13 16.93 -1.63
C THR A 295 -14.40 17.08 -2.96
N GLY A 296 -14.27 15.97 -3.71
CA GLY A 296 -13.58 15.90 -5.00
C GLY A 296 -12.04 15.94 -4.90
N LYS A 297 -11.47 15.61 -3.74
CA LYS A 297 -10.02 15.61 -3.49
C LYS A 297 -9.49 14.29 -2.91
N CYS A 298 -10.35 13.44 -2.36
CA CYS A 298 -10.00 12.10 -1.92
C CYS A 298 -10.13 11.13 -3.12
N TRP A 299 -9.45 9.98 -3.06
CA TRP A 299 -9.49 9.01 -4.15
C TRP A 299 -10.85 8.30 -4.31
N ASN A 300 -11.68 8.32 -3.27
CA ASN A 300 -13.00 7.70 -3.24
C ASN A 300 -14.15 8.71 -3.42
N ASP A 301 -13.85 9.87 -4.02
CA ASP A 301 -14.84 10.87 -4.46
C ASP A 301 -15.42 10.58 -5.84
#